data_AF-A0A660TUS3-F1
#
_entry.id   AF-A0A660TUS3-F1
#
_cell.length_a   1.000
_cell.length_b   1.000
_cell.length_c   1.000
_cell.angle_alpha   90.00
_cell.angle_beta   90.00
_cell.angle_gamma   90.00
#
_symmetry.space_group_name_H-M   'P 1'
#
loop_
_entity.id
_entity.type
_entity.pdbx_description
1 polymer ?
#
loop_
_entity_poly.entity_id
_entity_poly.type
_entity_poly.pdbx_seq_one_letter_code
_entity_poly.pdbx_strand_id
1 'polypeptide(L)'
;MSNHEITKDELRNYILSVGADLVGFASIDRFDKAPENHHPAYHLPEAKTVITFAKQFPNTVLMRGPVTSYHKMIVLLERELDVIIRL
;
A
#
# COMPACT_ATOMS: atom_id res chain seq x y z
N MET A 1 -30.45 -1.85 -4.40
CA MET A 1 -29.11 -1.25 -4.24
C MET A 1 -28.41 -1.41 -5.57
N SER A 2 -28.12 -0.32 -6.29
CA SER A 2 -27.42 -0.39 -7.57
C SER A 2 -26.02 -0.96 -7.33
N ASN A 3 -25.66 -2.05 -8.00
CA ASN A 3 -24.28 -2.53 -8.05
C ASN A 3 -23.44 -1.47 -8.75
N HIS A 4 -22.86 -0.56 -7.98
CA HIS A 4 -21.87 0.37 -8.49
C HIS A 4 -20.55 -0.38 -8.57
N GLU A 5 -20.12 -0.70 -9.78
CA GLU A 5 -18.84 -1.34 -10.04
C GLU A 5 -17.72 -0.33 -9.81
N ILE A 6 -16.88 -0.56 -8.80
CA ILE A 6 -15.75 0.30 -8.48
C ILE A 6 -14.67 0.08 -9.53
N THR A 7 -14.32 1.12 -10.27
CA THR A 7 -13.26 1.05 -11.27
C THR A 7 -11.88 1.14 -10.62
N LYS A 8 -10.86 0.63 -11.32
CA LYS A 8 -9.45 0.74 -10.91
C LYS A 8 -9.02 2.19 -10.70
N ASP A 9 -9.49 3.10 -11.54
CA ASP A 9 -9.08 4.50 -11.51
C ASP A 9 -9.75 5.26 -10.36
N GLU A 10 -11.03 4.98 -10.08
CA GLU A 10 -11.71 5.49 -8.88
C GLU A 10 -10.99 5.04 -7.61
N LEU A 11 -10.67 3.74 -7.52
CA LEU A 11 -9.96 3.20 -6.36
C LEU A 11 -8.55 3.82 -6.23
N ARG A 12 -7.82 3.98 -7.34
CA ARG A 12 -6.51 4.65 -7.33
C ARG A 12 -6.63 6.08 -6.81
N ASN A 13 -7.55 6.86 -7.39
CA ASN A 13 -7.73 8.27 -7.03
C ASN A 13 -8.13 8.41 -5.57
N TYR A 14 -8.99 7.50 -5.09
CA TYR A 14 -9.36 7.45 -3.69
C TYR A 14 -8.17 7.18 -2.77
N ILE A 15 -7.39 6.11 -3.00
CA ILE A 15 -6.23 5.77 -2.16
C ILE A 15 -5.20 6.91 -2.14
N LEU A 16 -4.95 7.56 -3.30
CA LEU A 16 -4.09 8.74 -3.37
C LEU A 16 -4.66 9.91 -2.55
N SER A 17 -5.98 10.14 -2.60
CA SER A 17 -6.63 11.21 -1.85
C SER A 17 -6.58 11.01 -0.32
N VAL A 18 -6.49 9.76 0.15
CA VAL A 18 -6.42 9.41 1.59
C VAL A 18 -5.00 9.59 2.14
N GLY A 19 -3.98 9.73 1.28
CA GLY A 19 -2.63 10.11 1.70
C GLY A 19 -1.51 9.19 1.20
N ALA A 20 -1.80 8.20 0.35
CA ALA A 20 -0.75 7.47 -0.35
C ALA A 20 -0.04 8.37 -1.36
N ASP A 21 1.28 8.21 -1.50
CA ASP A 21 2.06 8.91 -2.53
C ASP A 21 2.21 8.07 -3.80
N LEU A 22 1.97 6.76 -3.71
CA LEU A 22 2.03 5.82 -4.84
C LEU A 22 1.04 4.67 -4.62
N VAL A 23 0.42 4.20 -5.72
CA VAL A 23 -0.49 3.05 -5.72
C VAL A 23 -0.20 2.13 -6.89
N GLY A 24 -0.10 0.83 -6.62
CA GLY A 24 0.15 -0.24 -7.57
C GLY A 24 -0.98 -1.26 -7.60
N PHE A 25 -1.17 -1.88 -8.77
CA PHE A 25 -2.14 -2.96 -8.97
C PHE A 25 -1.46 -4.08 -9.75
N ALA A 26 -1.56 -5.31 -9.28
CA ALA A 26 -1.00 -6.49 -9.91
C ALA A 26 -2.01 -7.65 -9.94
N SER A 27 -2.08 -8.38 -11.05
CA SER A 27 -2.75 -9.69 -11.07
C SER A 27 -1.98 -10.68 -10.19
N ILE A 28 -2.69 -11.63 -9.59
CA ILE A 28 -2.08 -12.69 -8.77
C ILE A 28 -1.10 -13.55 -9.57
N ASP A 29 -1.29 -13.70 -10.89
CA ASP A 29 -0.43 -14.51 -11.77
C ASP A 29 1.03 -14.00 -11.80
N ARG A 30 1.27 -12.73 -11.42
CA ARG A 30 2.64 -12.19 -11.29
C ARG A 30 3.44 -12.86 -10.17
N PHE A 31 2.76 -13.57 -9.26
CA PHE A 31 3.33 -14.20 -8.08
C PHE A 31 3.51 -15.71 -8.24
N ASP A 32 3.32 -16.30 -9.43
CA ASP A 32 3.49 -17.74 -9.66
C ASP A 32 4.88 -18.28 -9.29
N LYS A 33 5.91 -17.42 -9.38
CA LYS A 33 7.29 -17.72 -9.02
C LYS A 33 7.66 -17.22 -7.62
N ALA A 34 6.68 -16.80 -6.82
CA ALA A 34 6.93 -16.36 -5.46
C ALA A 34 7.50 -17.52 -4.63
N PRO A 35 8.34 -17.22 -3.62
CA PRO A 35 8.80 -18.22 -2.68
C PRO A 35 7.64 -18.95 -2.00
N GLU A 36 7.95 -20.08 -1.36
CA GLU A 36 6.95 -20.86 -0.63
C GLU A 36 6.16 -19.98 0.35
N ASN A 37 4.84 -20.15 0.36
CA ASN A 37 3.91 -19.39 1.21
C ASN A 37 3.84 -17.87 0.92
N HIS A 38 4.47 -17.35 -0.15
CA HIS A 38 4.42 -15.93 -0.52
C HIS A 38 3.45 -15.62 -1.67
N HIS A 39 2.85 -16.65 -2.28
CA HIS A 39 1.79 -16.44 -3.25
C HIS A 39 0.54 -15.88 -2.53
N PRO A 40 -0.10 -14.78 -2.99
CA PRO A 40 -1.24 -14.17 -2.30
C PRO A 40 -2.39 -15.16 -2.01
N ALA A 41 -2.65 -16.07 -2.96
CA ALA A 41 -3.65 -17.12 -2.81
C ALA A 41 -3.36 -18.15 -1.68
N TYR A 42 -2.15 -18.18 -1.14
CA TYR A 42 -1.82 -19.01 0.02
C TYR A 42 -2.59 -18.56 1.27
N HIS A 43 -2.71 -17.24 1.48
CA HIS A 43 -3.42 -16.67 2.63
C HIS A 43 -4.89 -16.32 2.32
N LEU A 44 -5.17 -15.95 1.07
CA LEU A 44 -6.52 -15.59 0.60
C LEU A 44 -6.80 -16.31 -0.72
N PRO A 45 -7.31 -17.57 -0.69
CA PRO A 45 -7.46 -18.42 -1.87
C PRO A 45 -8.22 -17.78 -3.05
N GLU A 46 -9.19 -16.91 -2.75
CA GLU A 46 -10.00 -16.17 -3.71
C GLU A 46 -9.37 -14.85 -4.21
N ALA A 47 -8.13 -14.53 -3.81
CA ALA A 47 -7.45 -13.32 -4.26
C ALA A 47 -7.33 -13.29 -5.79
N LYS A 48 -7.66 -12.14 -6.40
CA LYS A 48 -7.53 -11.91 -7.85
C LYS A 48 -6.59 -10.77 -8.21
N THR A 49 -6.45 -9.81 -7.30
CA THR A 49 -5.66 -8.61 -7.52
C THR A 49 -4.99 -8.23 -6.21
N VAL A 50 -3.69 -7.93 -6.30
CA VAL A 50 -2.93 -7.33 -5.22
C VAL A 50 -2.90 -5.83 -5.45
N ILE A 51 -3.41 -5.09 -4.47
CA ILE A 51 -3.37 -3.62 -4.44
C ILE A 51 -2.27 -3.24 -3.46
N THR A 52 -1.31 -2.44 -3.91
CA THR A 52 -0.22 -1.94 -3.07
C THR A 52 -0.26 -0.43 -3.02
N PHE A 53 0.20 0.15 -1.91
CA PHE A 53 0.36 1.59 -1.77
C PHE A 53 1.61 1.89 -0.94
N ALA A 54 2.14 3.09 -1.09
CA ALA A 54 3.35 3.52 -0.40
C ALA A 54 3.30 4.99 -0.01
N LYS A 55 4.07 5.31 1.04
CA LYS A 55 4.33 6.67 1.51
C LYS A 55 5.81 7.01 1.33
N GLN A 56 6.10 8.19 0.82
CA GLN A 56 7.44 8.68 0.61
C GLN A 56 8.07 9.06 1.95
N PHE A 57 9.26 8.51 2.20
CA PHE A 57 10.07 8.96 3.32
C PHE A 57 10.81 10.24 2.96
N PRO A 58 10.75 11.32 3.77
CA PRO A 58 11.48 12.55 3.47
C PRO A 58 12.99 12.35 3.48
N ASN A 59 13.63 12.56 2.32
CA ASN A 59 15.08 12.41 2.15
C ASN A 59 15.90 13.29 3.10
N THR A 60 15.38 14.45 3.48
CA THR A 60 16.06 15.36 4.42
C THR A 60 16.25 14.73 5.80
N VAL A 61 15.26 13.97 6.27
CA VAL A 61 15.35 13.26 7.55
C VAL A 61 16.35 12.12 7.47
N LEU A 62 16.35 11.39 6.35
CA LEU A 62 17.27 10.28 6.14
C LEU A 62 18.73 10.73 6.02
N MET A 63 18.98 11.82 5.27
CA MET A 63 20.33 12.24 4.90
C MET A 63 20.95 13.27 5.85
N ARG A 64 20.12 14.07 6.54
CA ARG A 64 20.58 15.23 7.32
C ARG A 64 19.96 15.31 8.71
N GLY A 65 19.05 14.41 9.05
CA GLY A 65 18.37 14.40 10.35
C GLY A 65 19.20 13.72 11.44
N PRO A 66 18.98 14.08 12.72
CA PRO A 66 19.38 13.23 13.83
C PRO A 66 18.84 11.81 13.67
N VAL A 67 19.59 10.80 14.11
CA VAL A 67 19.19 9.38 14.01
C VAL A 67 17.82 9.10 14.65
N THR A 68 17.46 9.86 15.68
CA THR A 68 16.15 9.77 16.35
C THR A 68 14.99 10.30 15.52
N SER A 69 15.24 11.16 14.54
CA SER A 69 14.22 11.67 13.62
C SER A 69 13.70 10.58 12.69
N TYR A 70 14.54 9.59 12.34
CA TYR A 70 14.12 8.45 11.52
C TYR A 70 13.01 7.65 12.19
N HIS A 71 13.21 7.26 13.45
CA HIS A 71 12.22 6.50 14.22
C HIS A 71 10.89 7.26 14.37
N LYS A 72 10.97 8.56 14.71
CA LYS A 72 9.77 9.40 14.82
C LYS A 72 9.02 9.55 13.50
N MET A 73 9.75 9.67 12.39
CA MET A 73 9.14 9.75 11.07
C MET A 73 8.49 8.45 10.63
N ILE A 74 9.12 7.29 10.85
CA ILE A 74 8.48 6.00 10.57
C ILE A 74 7.15 5.89 11.31
N VAL A 75 7.14 6.17 12.61
CA VAL A 75 5.91 6.07 13.41
C VAL A 75 4.82 7.01 12.88
N LEU A 76 5.18 8.19 12.37
CA LEU A 76 4.22 9.10 11.76
C LEU A 76 3.67 8.55 10.44
N LEU A 77 4.54 8.07 9.56
CA LEU A 77 4.13 7.54 8.25
C LEU A 77 3.32 6.24 8.39
N GLU A 78 3.64 5.40 9.37
CA GLU A 78 2.83 4.22 9.71
C GLU A 78 1.41 4.62 10.15
N ARG A 79 1.26 5.68 10.95
CA ARG A 79 -0.07 6.19 11.34
C ARG A 79 -0.86 6.72 10.14
N GLU A 80 -0.20 7.34 9.18
CA GLU A 80 -0.87 7.77 7.95
C GLU A 80 -1.30 6.57 7.10
N LEU A 81 -0.46 5.54 7.00
CA LEU A 81 -0.78 4.29 6.29
C LEU A 81 -1.92 3.52 6.97
N ASP A 82 -2.02 3.54 8.30
CA ASP A 82 -3.11 2.92 9.04
C ASP A 82 -4.50 3.47 8.67
N VAL A 83 -4.58 4.76 8.30
CA VAL A 83 -5.84 5.37 7.83
C VAL A 83 -6.31 4.71 6.53
N ILE A 84 -5.37 4.31 5.67
CA ILE A 84 -5.67 3.65 4.40
C ILE A 84 -6.14 2.20 4.63
N ILE A 85 -5.57 1.49 5.61
CA ILE A 85 -5.88 0.08 5.90
C ILE A 85 -7.22 -0.11 6.62
N ARG A 86 -7.68 0.90 7.37
CA ARG A 86 -8.94 0.84 8.14
C ARG A 86 -10.22 1.05 7.32
N LEU A 87 -10.11 1.02 5.99
CA LEU A 87 -11.21 1.19 5.03
C LEU A 87 -11.74 -0.17 4.58
#